data_AF-A0A8T2IZ04-F1
#
_entry.id   AF-A0A8T2IZ04-F1
#
_cell.length_a   1.000
_cell.length_b   1.000
_cell.length_c   1.000
_cell.angle_alpha   90.00
_cell.angle_beta   90.00
_cell.angle_gamma   90.00
#
_symmetry.space_group_name_H-M   'P 1'
#
loop_
_entity.id
_entity.type
_entity.pdbx_description
1 polymer ?
#
loop_
_entity_poly.entity_id
_entity_poly.type
_entity_poly.pdbx_seq_one_letter_code
_entity_poly.pdbx_strand_id
1 'polypeptide(L)'
;MPLGLRVKRKNKTKEVSSKLVESDEIQDRAAGKVATGSNANGAAGLPPPPVNLRPKLVFHTQLAHGSPTGRIEGFTNVKELYCKIAEAFQISPEEILFCTLNTHKIDMDKLLGGQIGLEDFIFAHVKGTKKEVDVLKSEDALGLTITDNGAGVAFIKRVKEDSTIDKVKVINVGDHIESINGKNVVGSRHYEVAKMLKELEKGKHFTLKLIEPLRAFEMINPGKEVGRQMKVKSQLEGKHSD
;
A
#
# COMPACT_ATOMS: atom_id res chain seq x y z
N MET A 1 23.02 -67.26 -8.96
CA MET A 1 21.71 -67.76 -8.45
C MET A 1 21.94 -68.27 -7.03
N PRO A 2 21.01 -68.19 -6.05
CA PRO A 2 19.65 -67.61 -6.02
C PRO A 2 19.45 -66.58 -4.85
N LEU A 3 18.54 -65.59 -4.86
CA LEU A 3 17.06 -65.48 -4.78
C LEU A 3 16.43 -65.44 -3.35
N GLY A 4 15.49 -64.49 -3.14
CA GLY A 4 14.42 -64.48 -2.11
C GLY A 4 14.46 -63.29 -1.14
N LEU A 5 13.67 -62.19 -1.15
CA LEU A 5 12.24 -61.87 -1.39
C LEU A 5 11.24 -62.24 -0.25
N ARG A 6 10.82 -61.24 0.57
CA ARG A 6 9.50 -61.03 1.26
C ARG A 6 9.64 -59.92 2.33
N VAL A 7 8.96 -58.76 2.33
CA VAL A 7 7.53 -58.35 2.37
C VAL A 7 6.79 -58.65 3.68
N LYS A 8 6.41 -57.59 4.46
CA LYS A 8 5.00 -57.26 4.85
C LYS A 8 4.85 -55.99 5.73
N ARG A 9 4.04 -55.05 5.20
CA ARG A 9 2.89 -54.28 5.78
C ARG A 9 3.17 -53.25 6.91
N LYS A 10 2.93 -51.93 6.75
CA LYS A 10 1.74 -51.10 6.39
C LYS A 10 0.79 -50.86 7.58
N ASN A 11 0.70 -49.61 8.04
CA ASN A 11 -0.52 -49.05 8.62
C ASN A 11 -0.71 -47.58 8.16
N LYS A 12 -1.97 -47.27 7.85
CA LYS A 12 -2.51 -46.14 7.10
C LYS A 12 -3.58 -45.49 7.99
N THR A 13 -3.56 -44.17 8.15
CA THR A 13 -4.67 -43.39 8.71
C THR A 13 -4.94 -42.25 7.71
N LYS A 14 -5.69 -42.53 6.64
CA LYS A 14 -7.12 -42.18 6.44
C LYS A 14 -7.41 -40.68 6.60
N GLU A 15 -7.39 -40.02 5.44
CA GLU A 15 -8.20 -38.84 5.11
C GLU A 15 -9.69 -39.09 5.40
N VAL A 16 -10.40 -38.02 5.77
CA VAL A 16 -11.83 -37.88 5.50
C VAL A 16 -12.08 -36.46 5.00
N SER A 17 -12.53 -36.37 3.76
CA SER A 17 -13.09 -35.21 3.08
C SER A 17 -14.54 -35.53 2.74
N SER A 18 -15.48 -34.63 3.07
CA SER A 18 -16.80 -34.45 2.42
C SER A 18 -17.52 -33.29 3.15
N LYS A 19 -17.70 -32.08 2.61
CA LYS A 19 -18.61 -31.59 1.54
C LYS A 19 -20.12 -31.85 1.77
N LEU A 20 -20.88 -30.74 1.72
CA LEU A 20 -22.28 -30.54 1.26
C LEU A 20 -23.38 -30.94 2.29
N VAL A 21 -24.55 -30.29 2.44
CA VAL A 21 -25.39 -29.38 1.62
C VAL A 21 -26.26 -28.50 2.56
N GLU A 22 -26.75 -27.37 2.04
CA GLU A 22 -27.85 -26.53 2.54
C GLU A 22 -29.20 -27.26 2.76
N SER A 23 -30.05 -26.65 3.62
CA SER A 23 -31.45 -26.25 3.37
C SER A 23 -32.33 -26.40 4.61
N ASP A 24 -32.98 -25.31 5.05
CA ASP A 24 -34.45 -25.16 4.98
C ASP A 24 -34.93 -23.90 5.73
N GLU A 25 -35.70 -23.09 4.99
CA GLU A 25 -36.54 -22.00 5.49
C GLU A 25 -37.84 -22.55 6.07
N ILE A 26 -38.35 -22.01 7.19
CA ILE A 26 -39.80 -21.90 7.44
C ILE A 26 -40.09 -20.56 8.15
N GLN A 27 -41.03 -19.81 7.55
CA GLN A 27 -41.70 -18.60 8.02
C GLN A 27 -42.57 -18.82 9.27
N ASP A 28 -42.74 -17.79 10.10
CA ASP A 28 -43.99 -17.00 10.22
C ASP A 28 -44.23 -16.42 11.63
N ARG A 29 -44.52 -15.12 11.64
CA ARG A 29 -45.33 -14.28 12.56
C ARG A 29 -45.56 -14.69 14.03
N ALA A 30 -45.31 -13.74 14.95
CA ALA A 30 -46.34 -12.84 15.51
C ALA A 30 -45.91 -12.25 16.88
N ALA A 31 -46.46 -11.07 17.18
CA ALA A 31 -46.22 -10.26 18.37
C ALA A 31 -46.76 -10.88 19.68
N GLY A 32 -46.09 -10.60 20.80
CA GLY A 32 -46.59 -10.92 22.14
C GLY A 32 -45.72 -10.38 23.27
N LYS A 33 -46.32 -9.55 24.13
CA LYS A 33 -45.74 -8.79 25.24
C LYS A 33 -45.17 -9.64 26.40
N VAL A 34 -44.12 -9.09 27.01
CA VAL A 34 -43.81 -8.97 28.45
C VAL A 34 -43.92 -10.22 29.34
N ALA A 35 -42.76 -10.65 29.86
CA ALA A 35 -42.65 -11.12 31.24
C ALA A 35 -41.25 -10.79 31.80
N THR A 36 -41.27 -10.07 32.91
CA THR A 36 -40.17 -9.70 33.80
C THR A 36 -39.40 -10.92 34.30
N GLY A 37 -38.09 -10.91 34.10
CA GLY A 37 -37.15 -11.86 34.68
C GLY A 37 -35.90 -11.14 35.13
N SER A 38 -35.98 -10.51 36.29
CA SER A 38 -34.87 -9.91 37.01
C SER A 38 -33.82 -10.99 37.33
N ASN A 39 -32.63 -10.90 36.73
CA ASN A 39 -31.44 -11.48 37.33
C ASN A 39 -30.29 -10.48 37.17
N ALA A 40 -30.26 -9.56 38.12
CA ALA A 40 -29.16 -8.65 38.33
C ALA A 40 -27.98 -9.44 38.92
N ASN A 41 -26.98 -9.71 38.08
CA ASN A 41 -25.58 -9.73 38.47
C ASN A 41 -24.81 -8.90 37.44
N GLY A 42 -25.19 -7.62 37.40
CA GLY A 42 -24.47 -6.60 36.66
C GLY A 42 -23.27 -6.14 37.48
N ALA A 43 -22.09 -6.68 37.17
CA ALA A 43 -20.87 -5.89 37.32
C ALA A 43 -20.92 -4.84 36.20
N ALA A 44 -21.64 -3.75 36.45
CA ALA A 44 -21.62 -2.57 35.61
C ALA A 44 -20.17 -2.07 35.62
N GLY A 45 -19.43 -2.33 34.54
CA GLY A 45 -18.13 -1.70 34.32
C GLY A 45 -18.31 -0.19 34.48
N LEU A 46 -17.40 0.42 35.25
CA LEU A 46 -17.41 1.87 35.47
C LEU A 46 -17.57 2.58 34.12
N PRO A 47 -18.39 3.66 34.05
CA PRO A 47 -18.51 4.44 32.83
C PRO A 47 -17.11 4.89 32.38
N PRO A 48 -16.79 4.84 31.07
CA PRO A 48 -15.47 5.23 30.61
C PRO A 48 -15.20 6.67 31.05
N PRO A 49 -13.99 6.98 31.55
CA PRO A 49 -13.70 8.29 32.09
C PRO A 49 -14.00 9.39 31.05
N PRO A 50 -14.41 10.58 31.53
CA PRO A 50 -14.59 11.78 30.70
C PRO A 50 -13.42 11.93 29.74
N VAL A 51 -13.69 12.37 28.50
CA VAL A 51 -12.68 12.47 27.43
C VAL A 51 -11.43 13.25 27.87
N ASN A 52 -11.60 14.24 28.75
CA ASN A 52 -10.52 15.07 29.33
C ASN A 52 -9.59 14.33 30.32
N LEU A 53 -9.97 13.14 30.80
CA LEU A 53 -9.19 12.33 31.75
C LEU A 53 -8.53 11.11 31.09
N ARG A 54 -8.74 10.89 29.79
CA ARG A 54 -8.11 9.78 29.06
C ARG A 54 -6.66 10.14 28.73
N PRO A 55 -5.70 9.21 28.89
CA PRO A 55 -4.33 9.41 28.43
C PRO A 55 -4.33 9.77 26.95
N LYS A 56 -3.68 10.89 26.60
CA LYS A 56 -3.52 11.28 25.20
C LYS A 56 -2.49 10.35 24.56
N LEU A 57 -2.89 9.71 23.48
CA LEU A 57 -1.99 8.92 22.64
C LEU A 57 -1.15 9.90 21.81
N VAL A 58 0.10 10.07 22.22
CA VAL A 58 1.08 10.92 21.54
C VAL A 58 2.04 10.04 20.78
N PHE A 59 2.22 10.32 19.49
CA PHE A 59 3.18 9.65 18.64
C PHE A 59 4.27 10.63 18.18
N HIS A 60 5.43 10.08 17.88
CA HIS A 60 6.56 10.82 17.33
C HIS A 60 6.66 10.56 15.84
N THR A 61 7.02 11.58 15.07
CA THR A 61 7.12 11.46 13.62
C THR A 61 8.29 12.24 13.05
N GLN A 62 8.82 11.80 11.92
CA GLN A 62 9.79 12.51 11.08
C GLN A 62 9.42 12.32 9.60
N LEU A 63 9.85 13.26 8.77
CA LEU A 63 9.89 13.03 7.33
C LEU A 63 11.04 12.06 7.03
N ALA A 64 10.78 11.05 6.20
CA ALA A 64 11.73 9.96 5.93
C ALA A 64 13.03 10.43 5.25
N HIS A 65 13.00 11.57 4.56
CA HIS A 65 14.18 12.20 3.97
C HIS A 65 15.01 13.03 4.97
N GLY A 66 14.55 13.16 6.22
CA GLY A 66 15.21 13.92 7.28
C GLY A 66 14.42 15.17 7.66
N SER A 67 14.04 15.25 8.92
CA SER A 67 13.45 16.43 9.55
C SER A 67 13.71 16.40 11.06
N PRO A 68 13.51 17.50 11.79
CA PRO A 68 13.31 17.44 13.23
C PRO A 68 12.16 16.50 13.61
N THR A 69 12.14 16.02 14.85
CA THR A 69 11.05 15.17 15.35
C THR A 69 9.81 16.02 15.64
N GLY A 70 8.70 15.69 14.96
CA GLY A 70 7.38 16.18 15.26
C GLY A 70 6.66 15.33 16.32
N ARG A 71 5.67 15.92 16.98
CA ARG A 71 4.76 15.25 17.92
C ARG A 71 3.34 15.40 17.41
N ILE A 72 2.61 14.29 17.33
CA ILE A 72 1.23 14.27 16.82
C ILE A 72 0.32 13.52 17.78
N GLU A 73 -0.92 13.98 17.91
CA GLU A 73 -1.96 13.38 18.75
C GLU A 73 -3.35 13.64 18.15
N GLY A 74 -4.36 12.90 18.63
CA GLY A 74 -5.77 13.22 18.35
C GLY A 74 -6.26 12.86 16.94
N PHE A 75 -5.77 11.75 16.37
CA PHE A 75 -6.29 11.18 15.12
C PHE A 75 -7.01 9.85 15.38
N THR A 76 -8.05 9.57 14.61
CA THR A 76 -8.86 8.35 14.70
C THR A 76 -8.75 7.45 13.47
N ASN A 77 -8.22 7.99 12.37
CA ASN A 77 -8.08 7.32 11.10
C ASN A 77 -6.81 7.80 10.36
N VAL A 78 -6.45 7.09 9.29
CA VAL A 78 -5.22 7.36 8.53
C VAL A 78 -5.25 8.73 7.82
N LYS A 79 -6.43 9.21 7.42
CA LYS A 79 -6.57 10.54 6.80
C LYS A 79 -6.24 11.64 7.81
N GLU A 80 -6.80 11.55 9.02
CA GLU A 80 -6.48 12.46 10.12
C GLU A 80 -5.02 12.36 10.55
N LEU A 81 -4.45 11.14 10.56
CA LEU A 81 -3.02 10.95 10.81
C LEU A 81 -2.17 11.75 9.83
N TYR A 82 -2.43 11.65 8.52
CA TYR A 82 -1.71 12.44 7.52
C TYR A 82 -1.92 13.94 7.69
N CYS A 83 -3.13 14.39 8.05
CA CYS A 83 -3.35 15.79 8.40
C CYS A 83 -2.48 16.23 9.59
N LYS A 84 -2.39 15.43 10.65
CA LYS A 84 -1.56 15.75 11.83
C LYS A 84 -0.07 15.77 11.54
N ILE A 85 0.41 14.85 10.72
CA ILE A 85 1.81 14.87 10.25
C ILE A 85 2.06 16.12 9.41
N ALA A 86 1.16 16.42 8.46
CA ALA A 86 1.27 17.57 7.58
C ALA A 86 1.27 18.90 8.34
N GLU A 87 0.39 19.04 9.33
CA GLU A 87 0.37 20.18 10.27
C GLU A 87 1.70 20.33 11.01
N ALA A 88 2.27 19.23 11.52
CA ALA A 88 3.53 19.24 12.28
C ALA A 88 4.73 19.68 11.44
N PHE A 89 4.71 19.46 10.13
CA PHE A 89 5.79 19.80 9.20
C PHE A 89 5.48 20.95 8.24
N GLN A 90 4.32 21.59 8.37
CA GLN A 90 3.88 22.70 7.51
C GLN A 90 3.88 22.34 6.01
N ILE A 91 3.46 21.12 5.67
CA ILE A 91 3.30 20.64 4.30
C ILE A 91 1.82 20.37 4.00
N SER A 92 1.46 20.15 2.73
CA SER A 92 0.12 19.66 2.38
C SER A 92 0.01 18.16 2.71
N PRO A 93 -1.14 17.67 3.22
CA PRO A 93 -1.38 16.24 3.41
C PRO A 93 -1.23 15.44 2.11
N GLU A 94 -1.49 16.06 0.97
CA GLU A 94 -1.34 15.45 -0.36
C GLU A 94 0.13 15.19 -0.74
N GLU A 95 1.09 15.82 -0.06
CA GLU A 95 2.51 15.55 -0.25
C GLU A 95 2.95 14.23 0.38
N ILE A 96 2.19 13.68 1.33
CA ILE A 96 2.53 12.43 2.00
C ILE A 96 2.08 11.25 1.12
N LEU A 97 3.04 10.40 0.74
CA LEU A 97 2.78 9.19 -0.04
C LEU A 97 2.30 8.05 0.86
N PHE A 98 3.10 7.69 1.87
CA PHE A 98 2.79 6.63 2.83
C PHE A 98 3.65 6.81 4.09
N CYS A 99 3.39 5.98 5.11
CA CYS A 99 4.19 5.95 6.33
C CYS A 99 4.79 4.57 6.57
N THR A 100 6.01 4.54 7.10
CA THR A 100 6.65 3.35 7.67
C THR A 100 6.81 3.54 9.18
N LEU A 101 6.82 2.44 9.93
CA LEU A 101 6.97 2.43 11.37
C LEU A 101 8.40 2.03 11.74
N ASN A 102 9.04 2.81 12.60
CA ASN A 102 10.37 2.58 13.18
C ASN A 102 11.53 2.53 12.16
N THR A 103 11.32 2.99 10.94
CA THR A 103 12.37 3.08 9.91
C THR A 103 12.08 4.19 8.92
N HIS A 104 13.09 4.98 8.57
CA HIS A 104 13.04 5.97 7.49
C HIS A 104 13.26 5.34 6.11
N LYS A 105 13.68 4.07 6.05
CA LYS A 105 13.88 3.35 4.80
C LYS A 105 12.53 2.98 4.19
N ILE A 106 12.50 2.85 2.87
CA ILE A 106 11.36 2.28 2.15
C ILE A 106 11.35 0.77 2.42
N ASP A 107 10.75 0.38 3.54
CA ASP A 107 10.61 -1.01 3.98
C ASP A 107 9.11 -1.35 4.04
N MET A 108 8.69 -2.18 3.10
CA MET A 108 7.28 -2.54 2.93
C MET A 108 6.77 -3.53 3.99
N ASP A 109 7.66 -4.15 4.77
CA ASP A 109 7.30 -4.98 5.92
C ASP A 109 7.06 -4.13 7.17
N LYS A 110 7.55 -2.89 7.16
CA LYS A 110 7.28 -1.85 8.16
C LYS A 110 6.27 -0.81 7.70
N LEU A 111 5.57 -1.06 6.60
CA LEU A 111 4.51 -0.19 6.10
C LEU A 111 3.37 -0.11 7.13
N LEU A 112 2.84 1.10 7.34
CA LEU A 112 1.66 1.32 8.18
C LEU A 112 0.47 0.49 7.66
N GLY A 113 0.04 -0.50 8.45
CA GLY A 113 -0.99 -1.49 8.06
C GLY A 113 -2.32 -1.38 8.80
N GLY A 114 -2.52 -0.37 9.64
CA GLY A 114 -3.75 -0.12 10.40
C GLY A 114 -3.61 -0.23 11.91
N GLN A 115 -2.51 -0.81 12.40
CA GLN A 115 -2.14 -0.78 13.81
C GLN A 115 -0.88 0.05 14.00
N ILE A 116 -0.83 0.80 15.11
CA ILE A 116 0.32 1.60 15.53
C ILE A 116 0.53 1.28 17.01
N GLY A 117 1.70 0.77 17.35
CA GLY A 117 2.13 0.56 18.74
C GLY A 117 2.33 1.89 19.46
N LEU A 118 2.09 1.90 20.77
CA LEU A 118 2.16 3.12 21.60
C LEU A 118 3.52 3.83 21.55
N GLU A 119 4.58 3.07 21.28
CA GLU A 119 5.97 3.56 21.20
C GLU A 119 6.49 3.64 19.76
N ASP A 120 5.64 3.36 18.76
CA ASP A 120 6.08 3.38 17.37
C ASP A 120 6.42 4.80 16.92
N PHE A 121 7.54 4.89 16.20
CA PHE A 121 7.98 6.10 15.55
C PHE A 121 7.51 6.10 14.09
N ILE A 122 6.81 7.16 13.67
CA ILE A 122 6.19 7.23 12.34
C ILE A 122 7.09 8.01 11.38
N PHE A 123 7.56 7.36 10.33
CA PHE A 123 8.30 8.01 9.26
C PHE A 123 7.39 8.26 8.05
N ALA A 124 7.16 9.53 7.73
CA ALA A 124 6.34 9.94 6.61
C ALA A 124 7.19 10.10 5.33
N HIS A 125 6.85 9.31 4.31
CA HIS A 125 7.47 9.38 2.99
C HIS A 125 6.69 10.39 2.17
N VAL A 126 7.37 11.42 1.67
CA VAL A 126 6.74 12.50 0.89
C VAL A 126 7.11 12.42 -0.58
N LYS A 127 6.31 13.06 -1.43
CA LYS A 127 6.56 13.19 -2.87
C LYS A 127 7.94 13.81 -3.12
N GLY A 128 8.68 13.17 -4.01
CA GLY A 128 9.96 13.63 -4.53
C GLY A 128 9.92 13.77 -6.04
N THR A 129 10.89 13.16 -6.72
CA THR A 129 11.08 13.30 -8.17
C THR A 129 9.94 12.66 -8.97
N LYS A 130 9.37 13.40 -9.92
CA LYS A 130 8.43 12.85 -10.91
C LYS A 130 9.19 12.20 -12.06
N LYS A 131 8.70 11.05 -12.52
CA LYS A 131 9.27 10.27 -13.62
C LYS A 131 8.17 9.88 -14.59
N GLU A 132 8.49 9.84 -15.87
CA GLU A 132 7.61 9.32 -16.91
C GLU A 132 8.34 8.18 -17.61
N VAL A 133 7.70 7.02 -17.66
CA VAL A 133 8.32 5.78 -18.13
C VAL A 133 7.42 5.14 -19.16
N ASP A 134 7.99 4.85 -20.31
CA ASP A 134 7.33 4.09 -21.37
C ASP A 134 7.74 2.61 -21.28
N VAL A 135 6.74 1.72 -21.23
CA VAL A 135 6.94 0.29 -20.95
C VAL A 135 6.22 -0.53 -22.02
N LEU A 136 6.94 -1.47 -22.63
CA LEU A 136 6.34 -2.50 -23.49
C LEU A 136 5.69 -3.59 -22.62
N LYS A 137 4.38 -3.80 -22.75
CA LYS A 137 3.69 -4.91 -22.08
C LYS A 137 3.98 -6.24 -22.81
N SER A 138 5.14 -6.83 -22.51
CA SER A 138 5.59 -8.08 -23.14
C SER A 138 4.84 -9.33 -22.65
N GLU A 139 4.32 -9.29 -21.42
CA GLU A 139 3.62 -10.40 -20.76
C GLU A 139 2.25 -9.97 -20.23
N ASP A 140 1.37 -10.93 -19.95
CA ASP A 140 0.04 -10.65 -19.38
C ASP A 140 0.13 -10.08 -17.96
N ALA A 141 1.13 -10.54 -17.19
CA ALA A 141 1.43 -10.04 -15.86
C ALA A 141 2.68 -9.15 -15.89
N LEU A 142 2.57 -7.92 -15.38
CA LEU A 142 3.69 -6.98 -15.31
C LEU A 142 4.69 -7.31 -14.20
N GLY A 143 4.31 -8.13 -13.22
CA GLY A 143 5.11 -8.42 -12.03
C GLY A 143 5.03 -7.36 -10.93
N LEU A 144 3.96 -6.56 -10.91
CA LEU A 144 3.72 -5.55 -9.88
C LEU A 144 2.74 -6.03 -8.81
N THR A 145 3.02 -5.66 -7.56
CA THR A 145 2.02 -5.63 -6.48
C THR A 145 1.77 -4.18 -6.11
N ILE A 146 0.53 -3.73 -6.26
CA ILE A 146 0.12 -2.36 -5.93
C ILE A 146 -0.60 -2.37 -4.59
N THR A 147 -0.35 -1.35 -3.78
CA THR A 147 -1.08 -1.07 -2.54
C THR A 147 -1.48 0.40 -2.50
N ASP A 148 -2.25 0.82 -1.51
CA ASP A 148 -2.59 2.22 -1.31
C ASP A 148 -2.46 2.61 0.16
N ASN A 149 -2.35 3.92 0.38
CA ASN A 149 -2.16 4.49 1.71
C ASN A 149 -3.48 4.74 2.47
N GLY A 150 -4.62 4.25 1.95
CA GLY A 150 -5.96 4.51 2.49
C GLY A 150 -6.49 5.94 2.29
N ALA A 151 -5.73 6.82 1.61
CA ALA A 151 -6.04 8.23 1.39
C ALA A 151 -5.88 8.65 -0.09
N GLY A 152 -6.06 7.71 -1.02
CA GLY A 152 -6.08 8.00 -2.47
C GLY A 152 -4.71 7.98 -3.15
N VAL A 153 -3.65 7.53 -2.48
CA VAL A 153 -2.31 7.37 -3.09
C VAL A 153 -2.02 5.88 -3.27
N ALA A 154 -2.05 5.40 -4.52
CA ALA A 154 -1.65 4.05 -4.88
C ALA A 154 -0.15 4.00 -5.26
N PHE A 155 0.59 3.01 -4.76
CA PHE A 155 2.03 2.91 -4.98
C PHE A 155 2.49 1.46 -5.10
N ILE A 156 3.70 1.29 -5.63
CA ILE A 156 4.30 -0.02 -5.87
C ILE A 156 4.80 -0.59 -4.54
N LYS A 157 4.18 -1.69 -4.08
CA LYS A 157 4.59 -2.41 -2.87
C LYS A 157 5.66 -3.45 -3.15
N ARG A 158 5.58 -4.15 -4.28
CA ARG A 158 6.56 -5.18 -4.67
C ARG A 158 6.73 -5.19 -6.18
N VAL A 159 7.95 -5.50 -6.60
CA VAL A 159 8.31 -5.86 -7.97
C VAL A 159 8.79 -7.30 -7.93
N LYS A 160 8.22 -8.15 -8.77
CA LYS A 160 8.62 -9.55 -8.91
C LYS A 160 9.93 -9.60 -9.71
N GLU A 161 10.91 -10.34 -9.21
CA GLU A 161 12.16 -10.62 -9.93
C GLU A 161 11.90 -11.21 -11.33
N ASP A 162 12.75 -10.84 -12.29
CA ASP A 162 12.71 -11.26 -13.70
C ASP A 162 11.44 -10.88 -14.49
N SER A 163 10.56 -10.08 -13.88
CA SER A 163 9.33 -9.61 -14.53
C SER A 163 9.54 -8.52 -15.57
N THR A 164 8.49 -8.20 -16.34
CA THR A 164 8.50 -7.07 -17.28
C THR A 164 8.96 -5.77 -16.59
N ILE A 165 8.47 -5.50 -15.37
CA ILE A 165 8.79 -4.27 -14.66
C ILE A 165 10.18 -4.32 -14.00
N ASP A 166 10.64 -5.48 -13.53
CA ASP A 166 11.99 -5.61 -12.97
C ASP A 166 13.11 -5.31 -13.99
N LYS A 167 12.83 -5.54 -15.28
CA LYS A 167 13.71 -5.16 -16.39
C LYS A 167 13.77 -3.63 -16.60
N VAL A 168 12.77 -2.89 -16.11
CA VAL A 168 12.67 -1.43 -16.21
C VAL A 168 13.28 -0.79 -14.95
N LYS A 169 14.60 -0.59 -14.95
CA LYS A 169 15.39 -0.19 -13.78
C LYS A 169 15.05 1.18 -13.16
N VAL A 170 14.25 2.00 -13.84
CA VAL A 170 13.80 3.29 -13.33
C VAL A 170 12.54 3.17 -12.45
N ILE A 171 11.84 2.04 -12.45
CA ILE A 171 10.65 1.82 -11.62
C ILE A 171 11.07 1.15 -10.31
N ASN A 172 10.72 1.77 -9.18
CA ASN A 172 11.16 1.34 -7.86
C ASN A 172 9.98 1.01 -6.93
N VAL A 173 10.24 0.16 -5.94
CA VAL A 173 9.33 -0.02 -4.80
C VAL A 173 9.19 1.31 -4.06
N GLY A 174 7.95 1.67 -3.71
CA GLY A 174 7.57 2.95 -3.11
C GLY A 174 7.08 3.99 -4.12
N ASP A 175 7.30 3.80 -5.42
CA ASP A 175 6.83 4.76 -6.43
C ASP A 175 5.31 4.87 -6.43
N HIS A 176 4.81 6.09 -6.28
CA HIS A 176 3.39 6.41 -6.44
C HIS A 176 3.02 6.47 -7.92
N ILE A 177 1.91 5.84 -8.29
CA ILE A 177 1.37 5.87 -9.65
C ILE A 177 0.41 7.06 -9.77
N GLU A 178 0.85 8.12 -10.42
CA GLU A 178 0.04 9.34 -10.64
C GLU A 178 -0.90 9.16 -11.84
N SER A 179 -0.43 8.53 -12.92
CA SER A 179 -1.26 8.28 -14.11
C SER A 179 -0.80 7.07 -14.94
N ILE A 180 -1.74 6.48 -15.68
CA ILE A 180 -1.53 5.41 -16.66
C ILE A 180 -2.06 5.87 -18.00
N ASN A 181 -1.24 5.91 -19.05
CA ASN A 181 -1.58 6.43 -20.39
C ASN A 181 -2.23 7.83 -20.34
N GLY A 182 -1.73 8.70 -19.46
CA GLY A 182 -2.26 10.05 -19.26
C GLY A 182 -3.55 10.13 -18.43
N LYS A 183 -4.20 9.02 -18.11
CA LYS A 183 -5.34 8.99 -17.18
C LYS A 183 -4.84 9.09 -15.75
N ASN A 184 -5.19 10.18 -15.06
CA ASN A 184 -4.90 10.36 -13.65
C ASN A 184 -5.63 9.28 -12.81
N VAL A 185 -4.91 8.66 -11.87
CA VAL A 185 -5.43 7.61 -10.98
C VAL A 185 -5.31 7.97 -9.49
N VAL A 186 -5.00 9.22 -9.18
CA VAL A 186 -5.04 9.75 -7.81
C VAL A 186 -6.47 9.68 -7.30
N GLY A 187 -6.64 9.21 -6.07
CA GLY A 187 -7.95 8.93 -5.47
C GLY A 187 -8.46 7.51 -5.72
N SER A 188 -7.92 6.79 -6.71
CA SER A 188 -8.29 5.40 -6.97
C SER A 188 -7.73 4.46 -5.90
N ARG A 189 -8.45 3.37 -5.63
CA ARG A 189 -7.97 2.29 -4.77
C ARG A 189 -6.97 1.41 -5.52
N HIS A 190 -6.07 0.76 -4.78
CA HIS A 190 -5.03 -0.09 -5.37
C HIS A 190 -5.58 -1.18 -6.30
N TYR A 191 -6.75 -1.75 -6.02
CA TYR A 191 -7.37 -2.77 -6.87
C TYR A 191 -7.84 -2.21 -8.22
N GLU A 192 -8.24 -0.94 -8.28
CA GLU A 192 -8.64 -0.27 -9.53
C GLU A 192 -7.41 -0.01 -10.40
N VAL A 193 -6.34 0.51 -9.78
CA VAL A 193 -5.05 0.73 -10.46
C VAL A 193 -4.48 -0.59 -10.97
N ALA A 194 -4.51 -1.65 -10.15
CA ALA A 194 -4.07 -2.99 -10.56
C ALA A 194 -4.90 -3.54 -11.72
N LYS A 195 -6.23 -3.33 -11.70
CA LYS A 195 -7.12 -3.71 -12.79
C LYS A 195 -6.78 -2.99 -14.09
N MET A 196 -6.59 -1.67 -14.05
CA MET A 196 -6.21 -0.89 -15.24
C MET A 196 -4.90 -1.40 -15.86
N LEU A 197 -3.88 -1.68 -15.04
CA LEU A 197 -2.60 -2.24 -15.51
C LEU A 197 -2.77 -3.64 -16.14
N LYS A 198 -3.64 -4.47 -15.54
CA LYS A 198 -3.94 -5.81 -16.05
C LYS A 198 -4.66 -5.75 -17.40
N GLU A 199 -5.53 -4.78 -17.62
CA GLU A 199 -6.35 -4.61 -18.84
C GLU A 199 -5.61 -3.96 -20.01
N LEU A 200 -4.40 -3.42 -19.79
CA LEU A 200 -3.55 -2.92 -20.88
C LEU A 200 -3.31 -3.99 -21.96
N GLU A 201 -3.23 -3.56 -23.21
CA GLU A 201 -3.06 -4.49 -24.34
C GLU A 201 -1.63 -5.06 -24.39
N LYS A 202 -1.53 -6.39 -24.47
CA LYS A 202 -0.25 -7.08 -24.63
C LYS A 202 0.37 -6.75 -25.98
N GLY A 203 1.68 -6.57 -26.00
CA GLY A 203 2.44 -6.20 -27.20
C GLY A 203 2.41 -4.71 -27.53
N LYS A 204 1.70 -3.88 -26.75
CA LYS A 204 1.73 -2.41 -26.88
C LYS A 204 2.52 -1.75 -25.77
N HIS A 205 3.02 -0.57 -26.10
CA HIS A 205 3.61 0.35 -25.14
C HIS A 205 2.52 1.05 -24.33
N PHE A 206 2.81 1.31 -23.06
CA PHE A 206 2.00 2.13 -22.17
C PHE A 206 2.91 3.04 -21.36
N THR A 207 2.38 4.19 -20.96
CA THR A 207 3.13 5.20 -20.22
C THR A 207 2.67 5.25 -18.77
N LEU A 208 3.62 5.27 -17.84
CA LEU A 208 3.39 5.51 -16.43
C LEU A 208 3.98 6.86 -16.03
N LYS A 209 3.20 7.70 -15.34
CA LYS A 209 3.75 8.81 -14.56
C LYS A 209 3.84 8.38 -13.11
N LEU A 210 5.05 8.41 -12.58
CA LEU A 210 5.40 7.95 -11.26
C LEU A 210 5.98 9.10 -10.42
N ILE A 211 5.80 9.04 -9.12
CA ILE A 211 6.45 9.95 -8.17
C ILE A 211 7.26 9.11 -7.17
N GLU A 212 8.57 9.32 -7.15
CA GLU A 212 9.46 8.69 -6.17
C GLU A 212 9.27 9.31 -4.79
N PRO A 213 9.35 8.53 -3.70
CA PRO A 213 9.54 9.08 -2.36
C PRO A 213 10.87 9.82 -2.26
N LEU A 214 10.85 11.02 -1.67
CA LEU A 214 12.07 11.79 -1.44
C LEU A 214 13.02 11.01 -0.49
N ARG A 215 14.30 10.92 -0.84
CA ARG A 215 15.32 10.20 -0.05
C ARG A 215 16.36 11.16 0.53
N ALA A 216 16.85 10.88 1.73
CA ALA A 216 17.75 11.76 2.49
C ALA A 216 19.04 12.18 1.73
N PHE A 217 19.56 11.32 0.84
CA PHE A 217 20.78 11.62 0.09
C PHE A 217 20.56 12.53 -1.13
N GLU A 218 19.32 12.89 -1.47
CA GLU A 218 19.04 13.74 -2.62
C GLU A 218 19.23 15.24 -2.33
N MET A 219 19.26 15.64 -1.06
CA MET A 219 19.40 17.04 -0.64
C MET A 219 20.86 17.56 -0.62
N ILE A 220 21.87 16.68 -0.67
CA ILE A 220 23.30 17.05 -0.58
C ILE A 220 23.94 17.23 -1.98
N ASN A 221 23.14 17.28 -3.04
CA ASN A 221 23.65 17.66 -4.37
C ASN A 221 23.23 19.11 -4.68
N PRO A 222 24.13 20.12 -4.58
CA PRO A 222 23.87 21.50 -4.98
C PRO A 222 23.63 21.70 -6.49
N GLY A 223 23.31 20.65 -7.25
CA GLY A 223 23.22 20.66 -8.72
C GLY A 223 21.84 20.39 -9.31
N LYS A 224 20.78 20.17 -8.51
CA LYS A 224 19.42 20.02 -9.03
C LYS A 224 18.62 21.30 -8.80
N GLU A 225 18.98 22.32 -9.56
CA GLU A 225 18.14 23.48 -9.78
C GLU A 225 16.78 23.01 -10.35
N VAL A 226 15.68 23.49 -9.76
CA VAL A 226 14.33 23.28 -10.27
C VAL A 226 14.26 23.98 -11.63
N GLY A 227 14.44 23.22 -12.71
CA GLY A 227 14.66 23.78 -14.04
C GLY A 227 14.12 22.91 -15.17
N ARG A 228 12.93 23.28 -15.64
CA ARG A 228 12.46 23.24 -17.03
C ARG A 228 12.42 21.89 -17.77
N GLN A 229 11.20 21.47 -18.09
CA GLN A 229 10.84 20.42 -19.04
C GLN A 229 11.67 20.53 -20.33
N MET A 230 12.63 19.62 -20.54
CA MET A 230 13.29 19.43 -21.84
C MET A 230 12.69 18.19 -22.51
N LYS A 231 11.96 18.43 -23.59
CA LYS A 231 11.42 17.41 -24.48
C LYS A 231 12.49 17.13 -25.55
N VAL A 232 13.27 16.06 -25.39
CA VAL A 232 14.24 15.65 -26.41
C VAL A 232 13.51 14.83 -27.47
N LYS A 233 13.27 15.42 -28.65
CA LYS A 233 12.93 14.68 -29.87
C LYS A 233 14.23 14.30 -30.57
N SER A 234 14.53 13.00 -30.67
CA SER A 234 15.49 12.48 -31.63
C SER A 234 14.83 12.43 -33.01
N GLN A 235 15.30 13.23 -33.96
CA GLN A 235 15.05 13.02 -35.39
C GLN A 235 16.38 12.65 -36.06
N LEU A 236 16.42 11.40 -36.53
CA LEU A 236 17.26 10.93 -37.63
C LEU A 236 16.49 11.22 -38.93
N GLU A 237 17.23 11.67 -39.96
CA GLU A 237 16.95 11.77 -41.41
C GLU A 237 17.50 13.13 -41.91
N GLY A 238 18.19 13.28 -43.03
CA GLY A 238 18.51 12.38 -44.14
C GLY A 238 19.44 13.13 -45.11
N LYS A 239 20.14 12.36 -45.96
CA LYS A 239 21.03 12.81 -47.04
C LYS A 239 20.25 13.58 -48.13
N HIS A 240 20.89 14.59 -48.74
CA HIS A 240 20.89 14.94 -50.18
C HIS A 240 21.80 16.18 -50.37
N SER A 241 22.99 16.04 -50.97
CA SER A 241 23.31 16.24 -52.39
C SER A 241 22.93 17.62 -52.94
N ASP A 242 23.92 18.51 -53.07
CA ASP A 242 24.41 19.06 -54.33
C ASP A 242 25.86 19.54 -54.16
#